data_AF-A0A3Q0IW67-F1
#
_entry.id   AF-A0A3Q0IW67-F1
#
_cell.length_a   1.000
_cell.length_b   1.000
_cell.length_c   1.000
_cell.angle_alpha   90.00
_cell.angle_beta   90.00
_cell.angle_gamma   90.00
#
_symmetry.space_group_name_H-M   'P 1'
#
loop_
_entity.id
_entity.type
_entity.pdbx_description
1 polymer ?
#
loop_
_entity_poly.entity_id
_entity_poly.type
_entity_poly.pdbx_seq_one_letter_code
_entity_poly.pdbx_strand_id
1 'polypeptide(L)'
;MPFWCPPGRKSGKGYFVYAKGSKARPVNDGALAILKKYSLQPQSALKDEDLQLRMVSRFVNEAVLCLEETILNSPVSFGTRFPLCVSKLVSQ
;
A
#
# COMPACT_ATOMS: atom_id res chain seq x y z
N MET A 1 -20.62 -13.92 1.72
CA MET A 1 -19.17 -14.08 1.47
C MET A 1 -18.44 -13.61 2.72
N PRO A 2 -17.61 -14.42 3.39
CA PRO A 2 -16.88 -13.93 4.56
C PRO A 2 -15.95 -12.79 4.10
N PHE A 3 -15.96 -11.69 4.82
CA PHE A 3 -15.19 -10.49 4.48
C PHE A 3 -13.73 -10.72 4.91
N TRP A 4 -12.85 -11.03 3.96
CA TRP A 4 -11.48 -11.46 4.23
C TRP A 4 -10.50 -10.34 4.65
N CYS A 5 -10.91 -9.07 4.56
CA CYS A 5 -10.08 -7.93 4.95
C CYS A 5 -10.74 -7.17 6.13
N PRO A 6 -10.06 -6.92 7.26
CA PRO A 6 -10.63 -6.16 8.36
C PRO A 6 -11.05 -4.74 7.91
N PRO A 7 -12.23 -4.24 8.32
CA PRO A 7 -12.73 -2.95 7.85
C PRO A 7 -11.85 -1.81 8.37
N GLY A 8 -11.34 -0.96 7.49
CA GLY A 8 -10.26 0.00 7.80
C GLY A 8 -10.58 1.07 8.86
N ARG A 9 -9.79 2.14 8.89
CA ARG A 9 -9.86 3.19 9.93
C ARG A 9 -11.26 3.75 10.20
N LYS A 10 -12.12 3.86 9.17
CA LYS A 10 -13.52 4.33 9.31
C LYS A 10 -14.35 3.44 10.25
N SER A 11 -14.03 2.15 10.33
CA SER A 11 -14.70 1.16 11.19
C SER A 11 -13.92 0.87 12.47
N GLY A 12 -12.82 1.60 12.73
CA GLY A 12 -12.03 1.51 13.95
C GLY A 12 -11.01 0.37 14.02
N LYS A 13 -11.01 -0.61 13.09
CA LYS A 13 -10.15 -1.81 13.17
C LYS A 13 -9.69 -2.36 11.80
N GLY A 14 -8.53 -1.92 11.32
CA GLY A 14 -7.90 -2.47 10.12
C GLY A 14 -6.71 -3.38 10.46
N TYR A 15 -5.57 -3.17 9.77
CA TYR A 15 -4.25 -3.68 10.17
C TYR A 15 -3.83 -3.21 11.56
N PHE A 16 -4.30 -2.02 11.94
CA PHE A 16 -4.12 -1.44 13.28
C PHE A 16 -5.48 -1.23 13.94
N VAL A 17 -5.48 -1.22 15.27
CA VAL A 17 -6.65 -0.83 16.06
C VAL A 17 -6.60 0.68 16.26
N TYR A 18 -7.70 1.36 15.92
CA TYR A 18 -7.80 2.82 15.99
C TYR A 18 -8.74 3.23 17.11
N ALA A 19 -8.21 3.79 18.20
CA ALA A 19 -8.99 4.38 19.27
C ALA A 19 -9.26 5.88 18.98
N LYS A 20 -10.50 6.32 19.22
CA LYS A 20 -10.88 7.72 19.01
C LYS A 20 -10.11 8.62 19.99
N GLY A 21 -9.47 9.67 19.47
CA GLY A 21 -8.70 10.62 20.29
C GLY A 21 -7.29 10.16 20.68
N SER A 22 -6.89 8.92 20.39
CA SER A 22 -5.53 8.44 20.65
C SER A 22 -4.71 8.39 19.36
N LYS A 23 -3.42 8.73 19.46
CA LYS A 23 -2.44 8.53 18.39
C LYS A 23 -1.85 7.11 18.39
N ALA A 24 -2.09 6.33 19.45
CA ALA A 24 -1.60 4.96 19.54
C ALA A 24 -2.23 4.10 18.44
N ARG A 25 -1.40 3.30 17.77
CA ARG A 25 -1.80 2.39 16.69
C ARG A 25 -1.22 1.01 16.96
N PRO A 26 -1.75 0.28 17.96
CA PRO A 26 -1.33 -1.10 18.19
C PRO A 26 -1.71 -1.97 16.98
N VAL A 27 -0.88 -2.98 16.72
CA VAL A 27 -1.11 -3.96 15.65
C VAL A 27 -2.32 -4.81 16.00
N ASN A 28 -3.14 -5.14 15.01
CA ASN A 28 -4.28 -6.02 15.18
C ASN A 28 -3.86 -7.49 15.02
N ASP A 29 -3.87 -8.26 16.11
CA ASP A 29 -3.51 -9.69 16.08
C ASP A 29 -4.43 -10.52 15.18
N GLY A 30 -5.70 -10.13 15.05
CA GLY A 30 -6.63 -10.78 14.12
C GLY A 30 -6.21 -10.58 12.66
N ALA A 31 -5.66 -9.41 12.33
CA ALA A 31 -5.11 -9.16 11.00
C ALA A 31 -3.84 -9.98 10.76
N LEU A 32 -2.96 -10.11 11.76
CA LEU A 32 -1.77 -10.96 11.68
C LEU A 32 -2.12 -12.44 11.46
N ALA A 33 -3.16 -12.94 12.13
CA ALA A 33 -3.62 -14.31 11.95
C ALA A 33 -4.10 -14.58 10.51
N ILE A 34 -4.83 -13.64 9.91
CA ILE A 34 -5.28 -13.73 8.51
C ILE A 34 -4.07 -13.70 7.57
N LEU A 35 -3.12 -12.78 7.77
CA LEU A 35 -1.92 -12.69 6.93
C LEU A 35 -1.11 -13.99 6.97
N LYS A 36 -0.90 -14.55 8.17
CA LYS A 36 -0.18 -15.83 8.32
C LYS A 36 -0.90 -16.98 7.63
N LYS A 37 -2.23 -17.02 7.72
CA LYS A 37 -3.05 -18.07 7.11
C LYS A 37 -2.97 -18.07 5.57
N TYR A 38 -2.79 -16.91 4.95
CA TYR A 38 -2.81 -16.74 3.49
C TYR A 38 -1.48 -16.24 2.91
N SER A 39 -0.40 -16.34 3.68
CA SER A 39 0.94 -15.98 3.23
C SER A 39 1.45 -17.00 2.22
N LEU A 40 1.97 -16.54 1.09
CA LEU A 40 2.65 -17.37 0.10
C LEU A 40 4.16 -17.32 0.33
N GLN A 41 4.86 -18.42 0.06
CA GLN A 41 6.32 -18.41 0.09
C GLN A 41 6.87 -17.57 -1.07
N PRO A 42 7.73 -16.58 -0.82
CA PRO A 42 8.37 -15.83 -1.90
C PRO A 42 9.38 -16.72 -2.63
N GLN A 43 9.41 -16.64 -3.96
CA GLN A 43 10.29 -17.44 -4.82
C GLN A 43 11.79 -17.10 -4.62
N SER A 44 12.09 -15.88 -4.16
CA SER A 44 13.44 -15.37 -3.95
C SER A 44 13.50 -14.50 -2.69
N ALA A 45 14.71 -14.30 -2.15
CA ALA A 45 14.92 -13.33 -1.08
C ALA A 45 14.55 -11.94 -1.61
N LEU A 46 13.52 -11.33 -1.03
CA LEU A 46 13.10 -9.97 -1.34
C LEU A 46 13.85 -9.02 -0.41
N LYS A 47 14.70 -8.16 -0.98
CA LYS A 47 15.30 -7.04 -0.23
C LYS A 47 14.30 -5.88 -0.16
N ASP A 48 14.53 -4.94 0.75
CA ASP A 48 13.66 -3.77 0.90
C ASP A 48 13.59 -2.94 -0.39
N GLU A 49 14.71 -2.82 -1.09
CA GLU A 49 14.79 -2.17 -2.42
C GLU A 49 13.90 -2.88 -3.46
N ASP A 50 13.87 -4.22 -3.45
CA ASP A 50 13.03 -5.00 -4.37
C ASP A 50 11.54 -4.79 -4.06
N LEU A 51 11.18 -4.67 -2.79
CA LEU A 51 9.81 -4.37 -2.35
C LEU A 51 9.38 -2.97 -2.79
N GLN A 52 10.24 -1.98 -2.61
CA GLN A 52 9.99 -0.61 -3.05
C GLN A 52 9.80 -0.55 -4.58
N LEU A 53 10.72 -1.15 -5.34
CA LEU A 53 10.64 -1.23 -6.80
C LEU A 53 9.39 -1.97 -7.25
N ARG A 54 8.97 -3.03 -6.55
CA ARG A 54 7.75 -3.78 -6.88
C ARG A 54 6.49 -2.92 -6.73
N MET A 55 6.42 -2.05 -5.73
CA MET A 55 5.30 -1.12 -5.58
C MET A 55 5.34 0.01 -6.61
N VAL A 56 6.51 0.63 -6.79
CA VAL A 56 6.67 1.81 -7.65
C VAL A 56 6.54 1.45 -9.13
N SER A 57 7.18 0.38 -9.58
CA SER A 57 7.13 -0.03 -11.00
C SER A 57 5.72 -0.32 -11.49
N ARG A 58 4.89 -0.98 -10.66
CA ARG A 58 3.49 -1.26 -11.01
C ARG A 58 2.68 0.03 -11.15
N PHE A 59 2.86 0.96 -10.22
CA PHE A 59 2.18 2.24 -10.29
C PHE A 59 2.60 3.07 -11.51
N VAL A 60 3.90 3.15 -11.79
CA VAL A 60 4.41 3.93 -12.93
C VAL A 60 3.96 3.33 -14.25
N ASN A 61 3.97 2.00 -14.39
CA ASN A 61 3.51 1.35 -15.61
C ASN A 61 2.04 1.67 -15.91
N GLU A 62 1.15 1.63 -14.91
CA GLU A 62 -0.26 2.01 -15.09
C GLU A 62 -0.41 3.49 -15.45
N ALA A 63 0.38 4.38 -14.83
CA ALA A 63 0.36 5.81 -15.14
C ALA A 63 0.79 6.11 -16.60
N VAL A 64 1.76 5.35 -17.13
CA VAL A 64 2.19 5.46 -18.54
C VAL A 64 1.08 4.95 -19.47
N LEU A 65 0.46 3.81 -19.16
CA LEU A 65 -0.65 3.29 -19.96
C LEU A 65 -1.82 4.28 -20.03
N CYS A 66 -2.16 4.92 -18.92
CA CYS A 66 -3.22 5.94 -18.87
C CYS A 66 -2.90 7.19 -19.72
N LEU A 67 -1.61 7.49 -19.93
CA LEU A 67 -1.15 8.56 -20.81
C LEU A 67 -1.27 8.15 -22.29
N GLU A 68 -0.93 6.91 -22.61
CA GLU A 68 -1.05 6.33 -23.96
C GLU A 68 -2.52 6.19 -24.40
N GLU A 69 -3.40 5.76 -23.49
CA GLU A 69 -4.84 5.68 -23.72
C GLU A 69 -5.54 7.05 -23.71
N THR A 70 -4.78 8.15 -23.53
CA THR A 70 -5.26 9.54 -23.47
C THR A 70 -6.32 9.83 -22.39
N ILE A 71 -6.48 8.91 -21.43
CA ILE A 71 -7.30 9.12 -20.21
C ILE A 71 -6.76 10.33 -19.44
N LEU A 72 -5.46 10.56 -19.55
CA LEU A 72 -4.79 11.68 -18.94
C LEU A 72 -4.10 12.56 -19.98
N ASN A 73 -4.44 13.85 -20.01
CA ASN A 73 -4.05 14.76 -21.10
C ASN A 73 -2.61 15.30 -20.99
N SER A 74 -1.93 15.12 -19.85
CA SER A 74 -0.56 15.59 -19.66
C SER A 74 0.15 14.86 -18.52
N PRO A 75 1.48 14.66 -18.58
CA PRO A 75 2.22 13.97 -17.52
C PRO A 75 2.25 14.75 -16.19
N VAL A 76 2.00 16.07 -16.22
CA VAL A 76 2.05 16.94 -15.03
C VAL A 76 0.85 16.71 -14.10
N SER A 77 -0.31 16.36 -14.65
CA SER A 77 -1.53 16.09 -13.87
C SER A 77 -1.39 14.90 -12.91
N PHE A 78 -0.46 13.98 -13.17
CA PHE A 78 -0.17 12.85 -12.27
C PHE A 78 0.70 13.23 -11.07
N GLY A 79 1.43 14.36 -11.11
CA GLY A 79 2.76 14.45 -10.50
C GLY A 79 2.91 15.15 -9.15
N THR A 80 1.92 15.83 -8.57
CA THR A 80 2.20 16.71 -7.41
C THR A 80 2.44 15.97 -6.08
N ARG A 81 2.17 14.66 -6.00
CA ARG A 81 2.32 13.89 -4.74
C ARG A 81 3.27 12.69 -4.80
N PHE A 82 3.75 12.32 -5.98
CA PHE A 82 4.59 11.15 -6.17
C PHE A 82 5.97 11.25 -5.50
N PRO A 83 6.78 12.32 -5.72
CA PRO A 83 8.11 12.41 -5.10
C PRO A 83 8.03 12.49 -3.57
N LEU A 84 7.06 13.20 -3.01
CA LEU A 84 6.88 13.32 -1.55
C LEU A 84 6.51 12.00 -0.86
N CYS A 85 5.86 11.06 -1.58
CA CYS A 85 5.48 9.76 -1.03
C CYS A 85 6.63 8.76 -1.14
N VAL A 86 7.36 8.75 -2.26
CA VAL A 86 8.52 7.87 -2.47
C VAL A 86 9.68 8.26 -1.54
N SER A 87 10.02 9.56 -1.41
CA SER A 87 11.07 10.01 -0.49
C SER A 87 10.78 9.67 0.98
N LYS A 88 9.50 9.62 1.38
CA LYS A 88 9.11 9.22 2.75
C LYS A 88 9.07 7.70 2.96
N LEU A 89 8.97 6.92 1.88
CA LEU A 89 9.03 5.45 1.91
C LEU A 89 10.47 4.92 1.92
N VAL A 90 11.43 5.65 1.35
CA VAL A 90 12.87 5.29 1.36
C VAL A 90 13.57 5.70 2.66
N SER A 91 13.04 6.69 3.38
CA SER A 91 13.60 7.17 4.67
C SER A 91 12.96 6.55 5.92
N GLN A 92 12.24 5.43 5.81
CA GLN A 92 11.75 4.67 6.97
C GLN A 92 12.30 3.25 6.98
#